data_AF-A0A926DD16-F1
#
_entry.id   AF-A0A926DD16-F1
#
_cell.length_a   1.000
_cell.length_b   1.000
_cell.length_c   1.000
_cell.angle_alpha   90.00
_cell.angle_beta   90.00
_cell.angle_gamma   90.00
#
_symmetry.space_group_name_H-M   'P 1'
#
loop_
_entity.id
_entity.type
_entity.pdbx_description
1 polymer ?
#
loop_
_entity_poly.entity_id
_entity_poly.type
_entity_poly.pdbx_seq_one_letter_code
_entity_poly.pdbx_strand_id
1 'polypeptide(L)'
;SEKRRRFVYVRIYSGTLHLRDVIRISEKEKIKITEMCVPTNGELYSSDTACSGDIVILPNDVLQLNSILGNGILLPQRKFIENPLPMLQTTIAVKKSEQREILLGALTEISDGDPLLKYYVDTTTHEIILSFLGKVQMEVICAILEEKYHVEAEIKEPTVIYMERPLRKA
;
A
#
# COMPACT_ATOMS: atom_id res chain seq x y z
N SER A 1 3.00 -20.67 -13.02
CA SER A 1 2.55 -19.40 -12.43
C SER A 1 2.95 -19.38 -10.96
N GLU A 2 4.13 -18.87 -10.64
CA GLU A 2 4.49 -18.55 -9.25
C GLU A 2 3.49 -17.51 -8.76
N LYS A 3 2.64 -17.88 -7.79
CA LYS A 3 1.80 -16.91 -7.10
C LYS A 3 2.74 -15.95 -6.38
N ARG A 4 2.83 -14.72 -6.87
CA ARG A 4 3.49 -13.59 -6.22
C ARG A 4 2.87 -13.43 -4.82
N ARG A 5 3.56 -13.94 -3.79
CA ARG A 5 3.13 -13.87 -2.39
C ARG A 5 3.36 -12.45 -1.87
N ARG A 6 2.31 -11.80 -1.36
CA ARG A 6 2.43 -10.51 -0.68
C ARG A 6 2.98 -10.74 0.72
N PHE A 7 4.02 -9.99 1.09
CA PHE A 7 4.61 -10.01 2.43
C PHE A 7 4.19 -8.76 3.19
N VAL A 8 3.71 -8.95 4.42
CA VAL A 8 3.23 -7.89 5.28
C VAL A 8 4.09 -7.83 6.54
N TYR A 9 4.65 -6.66 6.81
CA TYR A 9 5.41 -6.40 8.02
C TYR A 9 4.45 -6.04 9.15
N VAL A 10 4.55 -6.75 10.26
CA VAL A 10 3.72 -6.57 11.43
C VAL A 10 4.61 -6.32 12.64
N ARG A 11 4.33 -5.24 13.38
CA ARG A 11 4.97 -4.97 14.67
C ARG A 11 4.08 -5.45 15.79
N ILE A 12 4.61 -6.33 16.65
CA ILE A 12 3.89 -6.83 17.82
C ILE A 12 4.11 -5.86 18.98
N TYR A 13 3.05 -5.17 19.41
CA TYR A 13 3.13 -4.23 20.53
C TYR A 13 2.85 -4.88 21.89
N SER A 14 2.07 -5.96 21.91
CA SER A 14 1.72 -6.69 23.13
C SER A 14 1.27 -8.11 22.78
N GLY A 15 1.42 -9.03 23.73
CA GLY A 15 1.10 -10.44 23.56
C GLY A 15 2.17 -11.22 22.80
N THR A 16 1.76 -12.39 22.32
CA THR A 16 2.58 -13.36 21.60
C THR A 16 1.80 -13.90 20.40
N LEU A 17 2.52 -14.15 19.31
CA LEU A 17 1.99 -14.64 18.05
C LEU A 17 2.57 -16.02 17.78
N HIS A 18 1.72 -17.02 17.57
CA HIS A 18 2.17 -18.39 17.25
C HIS A 18 1.74 -18.79 15.83
N LEU A 19 2.53 -19.68 15.24
CA LEU A 19 2.17 -20.31 13.99
C LEU A 19 0.88 -21.13 14.17
N ARG A 20 -0.02 -21.04 13.18
CA ARG A 20 -1.41 -21.57 13.16
C ARG A 20 -2.43 -20.81 14.00
N ASP A 21 -2.07 -19.73 14.67
CA ASP A 21 -3.04 -18.89 15.37
C ASP A 21 -4.08 -18.32 14.42
N VAL A 22 -5.31 -18.16 14.92
CA VAL A 22 -6.42 -17.50 14.23
C VAL A 22 -6.72 -16.19 14.94
N ILE A 23 -6.34 -15.09 14.32
CA ILE A 23 -6.40 -13.74 14.91
C ILE A 23 -7.49 -12.93 14.22
N ARG A 24 -8.19 -12.11 15.00
CA ARG A 24 -9.18 -11.16 14.48
C ARG A 24 -8.48 -9.93 13.91
N ILE A 25 -8.87 -9.49 12.73
CA ILE A 25 -8.44 -8.21 12.14
C ILE A 25 -9.50 -7.14 12.40
N SER A 26 -10.77 -7.53 12.23
CA SER A 26 -11.95 -6.70 12.44
C SER A 26 -13.04 -7.54 13.11
N GLU A 27 -14.20 -6.94 13.41
CA GLU A 27 -15.33 -7.68 13.99
C GLU A 27 -15.79 -8.86 13.12
N LYS A 28 -15.60 -8.75 11.80
CA LYS A 28 -16.08 -9.73 10.81
C LYS A 28 -14.97 -10.59 10.21
N GLU A 29 -13.71 -10.20 10.33
CA GLU A 29 -12.60 -10.85 9.63
C GLU A 29 -11.57 -11.47 10.57
N LYS A 30 -11.15 -12.68 10.22
CA LYS A 30 -10.11 -13.43 10.91
C LYS A 30 -9.06 -13.91 9.92
N ILE A 31 -7.81 -13.92 10.35
CA ILE A 31 -6.66 -14.42 9.62
C ILE A 31 -6.04 -15.60 10.36
N LYS A 32 -5.63 -16.62 9.61
CA LYS A 32 -4.81 -17.71 10.14
C LYS A 32 -3.35 -17.47 9.78
N ILE A 33 -2.46 -17.57 10.76
CA ILE A 33 -1.01 -17.45 10.56
C ILE A 33 -0.49 -18.80 10.07
N THR A 34 -0.04 -18.89 8.83
CA THR A 34 0.45 -20.15 8.25
C THR A 34 1.96 -20.24 8.22
N GLU A 35 2.62 -19.10 8.02
CA GLU A 35 4.07 -18.94 7.93
C GLU A 35 4.41 -17.60 8.59
N MET A 36 5.57 -17.54 9.25
CA MET A 36 6.04 -16.33 9.92
C MET A 36 7.58 -16.29 9.87
N CYS A 37 8.12 -15.13 9.50
CA CYS A 37 9.56 -14.88 9.49
C CYS A 37 9.92 -13.68 10.36
N VAL A 38 11.09 -13.73 11.00
CA VAL A 38 11.64 -12.62 11.78
C VAL A 38 12.92 -12.13 11.09
N PRO A 39 13.00 -10.85 10.68
CA PRO A 39 14.22 -10.27 10.15
C PRO A 39 15.23 -10.04 11.30
N THR A 40 16.36 -10.73 11.25
CA THR A 40 17.46 -10.59 12.23
C THR A 40 18.77 -10.40 11.48
N ASN A 41 19.51 -9.33 11.77
CA ASN A 41 20.82 -9.02 11.15
C ASN A 41 20.85 -9.05 9.61
N GLY A 42 19.73 -8.70 8.95
CA GLY A 42 19.62 -8.70 7.49
C GLY A 42 19.22 -10.04 6.87
N GLU A 43 19.07 -11.10 7.68
CA GLU A 43 18.57 -12.40 7.24
C GLU A 43 17.14 -12.64 7.73
N LEU A 44 16.38 -13.46 6.99
CA LEU A 44 15.02 -13.84 7.33
C LEU A 44 15.01 -15.26 7.91
N TYR A 45 14.65 -15.39 9.18
CA TYR A 45 14.53 -16.69 9.83
C TYR A 45 13.06 -17.05 10.03
N SER A 46 12.67 -18.26 9.63
CA SER A 46 11.35 -18.79 9.97
C SER A 46 11.25 -18.98 11.49
N SER A 47 10.16 -18.48 12.08
CA SER A 47 9.90 -18.62 13.51
C SER A 47 8.48 -19.13 13.75
N ASP A 48 8.35 -20.05 14.70
CA ASP A 48 7.05 -20.56 15.14
C ASP A 48 6.38 -19.64 16.17
N THR A 49 7.14 -18.74 16.79
CA THR A 49 6.63 -17.83 17.83
C THR A 49 7.32 -16.47 17.74
N ALA A 50 6.56 -15.41 17.99
CA ALA A 50 7.08 -14.05 18.08
C ALA A 50 6.44 -13.33 19.27
N CYS A 51 7.21 -12.46 19.91
CA CYS A 51 6.85 -11.81 21.15
C CYS A 51 6.65 -10.31 20.95
N SER A 52 6.09 -9.67 21.99
CA SER A 52 6.03 -8.21 22.05
C SER A 52 7.41 -7.58 21.84
N GLY A 53 7.48 -6.58 20.97
CA GLY A 53 8.71 -5.91 20.55
C GLY A 53 9.19 -6.34 19.17
N ASP A 54 8.83 -7.55 18.73
CA ASP A 54 9.30 -8.09 17.45
C ASP A 54 8.61 -7.44 16.25
N ILE A 55 9.34 -7.40 15.13
CA ILE A 55 8.79 -7.14 13.80
C ILE A 55 8.80 -8.48 13.08
N VAL A 56 7.64 -8.91 12.59
CA VAL A 56 7.49 -10.17 11.86
C VAL A 56 7.02 -9.91 10.45
N ILE A 57 7.33 -10.82 9.54
CA ILE A 57 6.88 -10.81 8.16
C ILE A 57 5.92 -11.98 7.98
N LEU A 58 4.71 -11.67 7.54
CA LEU A 58 3.64 -12.64 7.29
C LEU A 58 3.32 -12.64 5.79
N PRO A 59 3.35 -13.80 5.11
CA PRO A 59 2.78 -13.91 3.78
C PRO A 59 1.26 -13.83 3.88
N ASN A 60 0.68 -12.76 3.35
CA ASN A 60 -0.76 -12.57 3.37
C ASN A 60 -1.25 -11.60 2.28
N ASP A 61 -2.32 -11.98 1.60
CA ASP A 61 -2.90 -11.18 0.51
C ASP A 61 -4.06 -10.28 0.95
N VAL A 62 -4.61 -10.49 2.15
CA VAL A 62 -5.82 -9.83 2.68
C VAL A 62 -5.48 -8.60 3.52
N LEU A 63 -4.37 -8.66 4.28
CA LEU A 63 -3.98 -7.58 5.17
C LEU A 63 -3.61 -6.32 4.40
N GLN A 64 -4.19 -5.21 4.83
CA GLN A 64 -3.91 -3.89 4.28
C GLN A 64 -2.96 -3.12 5.19
N LEU A 65 -2.37 -2.07 4.64
CA LEU A 65 -1.49 -1.21 5.41
C LEU A 65 -2.28 -0.58 6.59
N ASN A 66 -1.67 -0.54 7.77
CA ASN A 66 -2.30 -0.14 9.05
C ASN A 66 -3.41 -1.06 9.59
N SER A 67 -3.64 -2.25 9.02
CA SER A 67 -4.53 -3.23 9.66
C SER A 67 -4.06 -3.58 11.08
N ILE A 68 -5.00 -3.65 12.02
CA ILE A 68 -4.73 -4.02 13.42
C ILE A 68 -5.01 -5.51 13.57
N LEU A 69 -4.06 -6.25 14.15
CA LEU A 69 -4.23 -7.66 14.49
C LEU A 69 -4.52 -7.80 15.99
N GLY A 70 -5.62 -8.45 16.33
CA GLY A 70 -6.02 -8.70 17.70
C GLY A 70 -6.72 -7.51 18.37
N ASN A 71 -6.24 -7.09 19.54
CA ASN A 71 -6.87 -6.04 20.33
C ASN A 71 -6.13 -4.71 20.19
N GLY A 72 -6.84 -3.69 19.66
CA GLY A 72 -6.29 -2.34 19.47
C GLY A 72 -6.11 -1.52 20.75
N ILE A 73 -6.66 -1.94 21.90
CA ILE A 73 -6.62 -1.16 23.16
C ILE A 73 -5.18 -0.95 23.66
N LEU A 74 -4.31 -1.93 23.45
CA LEU A 74 -2.91 -1.89 23.89
C LEU A 74 -1.96 -1.26 22.87
N LEU A 75 -2.49 -0.76 21.75
CA LEU A 75 -1.65 -0.02 20.81
C LEU A 75 -1.27 1.32 21.44
N PRO A 76 -0.01 1.76 21.30
CA PRO A 76 0.34 3.12 21.66
C PRO A 76 -0.58 4.05 20.88
N GLN A 77 -1.21 5.00 21.57
CA GLN A 77 -2.03 6.01 20.92
C GLN A 77 -1.16 6.73 19.89
N ARG A 78 -1.34 6.39 18.62
CA ARG A 78 -0.79 7.19 17.54
C ARG A 78 -1.40 8.57 17.74
N LYS A 79 -0.57 9.60 17.96
CA LYS A 79 -0.94 10.91 17.41
C LYS A 79 -1.20 10.60 15.94
N PHE A 80 -2.45 10.68 15.53
CA PHE A 80 -2.87 10.40 14.18
C PHE A 80 -2.04 11.34 13.30
N ILE A 81 -0.96 10.83 12.71
CA ILE A 81 -0.22 11.56 11.70
C ILE A 81 -1.19 11.46 10.53
N GLU A 82 -1.98 12.52 10.32
CA GLU A 82 -2.77 12.64 9.11
C GLU A 82 -1.81 12.38 7.95
N ASN A 83 -2.08 11.32 7.18
CA ASN A 83 -1.32 11.06 5.98
C ASN A 83 -1.32 12.36 5.16
N PRO A 84 -0.15 12.89 4.78
CA PRO A 84 -0.11 14.13 4.02
C PRO A 84 -0.98 13.97 2.77
N LEU A 85 -1.77 14.99 2.48
CA LEU A 85 -2.57 14.98 1.25
C LEU A 85 -1.61 14.99 0.04
N PRO A 86 -1.90 14.21 -1.01
CA PRO A 86 -1.13 14.29 -2.26
C PRO A 86 -1.10 15.74 -2.75
N MET A 87 0.08 16.22 -3.13
CA MET A 87 0.28 17.63 -3.53
C MET A 87 0.26 17.81 -5.05
N LEU A 88 0.57 16.74 -5.80
CA LEU A 88 0.72 16.74 -7.24
C LEU A 88 -0.22 15.73 -7.89
N GLN A 89 -0.57 16.01 -9.14
CA GLN A 89 -1.41 15.17 -9.97
C GLN A 89 -0.86 15.13 -11.39
N THR A 90 -0.99 14.01 -12.08
CA THR A 90 -0.63 13.90 -13.49
C THR A 90 -1.53 12.91 -14.22
N THR A 91 -1.60 13.04 -15.54
CA THR A 91 -2.17 11.99 -16.40
C THR A 91 -1.10 10.97 -16.73
N ILE A 92 -1.43 9.69 -16.54
CA ILE A 92 -0.62 8.56 -16.95
C ILE A 92 -1.34 7.78 -18.06
N ALA A 93 -0.62 7.42 -19.10
CA ALA A 93 -1.11 6.62 -20.21
C ALA A 93 -0.11 5.52 -20.54
N VAL A 94 -0.57 4.47 -21.22
CA VAL A 94 0.30 3.44 -21.79
C VAL A 94 0.67 3.83 -23.21
N LYS A 95 1.90 3.54 -23.64
CA LYS A 95 2.29 3.71 -25.05
C LYS A 95 1.46 2.82 -25.99
N LYS A 96 1.10 1.63 -25.52
CA LYS A 96 0.31 0.64 -26.24
C LYS A 96 -1.04 0.48 -25.56
N SER A 97 -2.13 0.80 -26.25
CA SER A 97 -3.49 0.74 -25.70
C SER A 97 -3.85 -0.63 -25.10
N GLU A 98 -3.27 -1.71 -25.63
CA GLU A 98 -3.45 -3.09 -25.15
C GLU A 98 -2.96 -3.28 -23.69
N GLN A 99 -2.01 -2.47 -23.22
CA GLN A 99 -1.45 -2.58 -21.88
C GLN A 99 -2.26 -1.80 -20.83
N ARG A 100 -3.36 -1.13 -21.21
CA ARG A 100 -4.14 -0.29 -20.30
C ARG A 100 -4.66 -1.07 -19.08
N GLU A 101 -5.12 -2.30 -19.28
CA GLU A 101 -5.61 -3.14 -18.19
C GLU A 101 -4.48 -3.56 -17.24
N ILE A 102 -3.30 -3.85 -17.79
CA ILE A 102 -2.10 -4.19 -17.01
C ILE A 102 -1.67 -2.97 -16.17
N LEU A 103 -1.70 -1.76 -16.75
CA LEU A 103 -1.42 -0.53 -16.02
C LEU A 103 -2.40 -0.33 -14.85
N LEU A 104 -3.70 -0.50 -15.07
CA LEU A 104 -4.70 -0.34 -14.00
C LEU A 104 -4.45 -1.33 -12.86
N GLY A 105 -4.20 -2.61 -13.18
CA GLY A 105 -3.87 -3.62 -12.17
C GLY A 105 -2.58 -3.32 -11.42
N ALA A 106 -1.54 -2.83 -12.11
CA ALA A 106 -0.29 -2.42 -11.49
C ALA A 106 -0.48 -1.22 -10.56
N LEU A 107 -1.24 -0.20 -10.99
CA LEU A 107 -1.56 0.97 -10.16
C LEU A 107 -2.37 0.58 -8.93
N THR A 108 -3.32 -0.35 -9.04
CA THR A 108 -4.02 -0.91 -7.87
C THR A 108 -3.03 -1.49 -6.86
N GLU A 109 -2.15 -2.39 -7.31
CA GLU A 109 -1.20 -3.06 -6.41
C GLU A 109 -0.20 -2.08 -5.77
N ILE A 110 0.27 -1.08 -6.52
CA ILE A 110 1.17 -0.05 -5.99
C ILE A 110 0.42 0.84 -4.98
N SER A 111 -0.81 1.24 -5.27
CA SER A 111 -1.63 2.06 -4.35
C SER A 111 -2.00 1.33 -3.05
N ASP A 112 -2.14 0.01 -3.09
CA ASP A 112 -2.33 -0.82 -1.90
C ASP A 112 -1.07 -0.86 -1.00
N GLY A 113 0.11 -0.64 -1.58
CA GLY A 113 1.39 -0.57 -0.87
C GLY A 113 1.74 0.82 -0.35
N ASP A 114 1.28 1.87 -1.01
CA ASP A 114 1.56 3.27 -0.68
C ASP A 114 0.26 4.08 -0.53
N PRO A 115 -0.20 4.38 0.71
CA PRO A 115 -1.44 5.11 0.94
C PRO A 115 -1.41 6.58 0.47
N LEU A 116 -0.23 7.11 0.14
CA LEU A 116 -0.06 8.46 -0.40
C LEU A 116 -0.14 8.49 -1.92
N LEU A 117 -0.14 7.32 -2.56
CA LEU A 117 -0.39 7.17 -3.98
C LEU A 117 -1.87 6.84 -4.21
N LYS A 118 -2.55 7.69 -4.97
CA LYS A 118 -3.93 7.46 -5.37
C LYS A 118 -4.05 7.58 -6.87
N TYR A 119 -4.96 6.82 -7.46
CA TYR A 119 -5.31 7.01 -8.86
C TYR A 119 -6.82 6.88 -9.04
N TYR A 120 -7.32 7.48 -10.10
CA TYR A 120 -8.70 7.30 -10.54
C TYR A 120 -8.77 7.46 -12.06
N VAL A 121 -9.87 7.00 -12.65
CA VAL A 121 -10.15 7.20 -14.08
C VAL A 121 -11.17 8.33 -14.19
N ASP A 122 -10.85 9.36 -14.97
CA ASP A 122 -11.76 10.46 -15.21
C ASP A 122 -12.95 9.99 -16.05
N THR A 123 -14.17 10.25 -15.58
CA THR A 123 -15.39 9.81 -16.27
C THR A 123 -15.68 10.58 -17.55
N THR A 124 -15.09 11.76 -17.72
CA THR A 124 -15.31 12.66 -18.87
C THR A 124 -14.26 12.44 -19.94
N THR A 125 -12.98 12.42 -19.55
CA THR A 125 -11.87 12.29 -20.51
C THR A 125 -11.39 10.85 -20.69
N HIS A 126 -11.78 9.94 -19.79
CA HIS A 126 -11.29 8.56 -19.71
C HIS A 126 -9.77 8.45 -19.53
N GLU A 127 -9.12 9.56 -19.17
CA GLU A 127 -7.72 9.58 -18.77
C GLU A 127 -7.54 8.95 -17.39
N ILE A 128 -6.39 8.30 -17.18
CA ILE A 128 -6.02 7.77 -15.86
C ILE A 128 -5.23 8.87 -15.17
N ILE A 129 -5.71 9.28 -14.01
CA ILE A 129 -5.12 10.37 -13.25
C ILE A 129 -4.48 9.81 -11.99
N LEU A 130 -3.21 10.15 -11.80
CA LEU A 130 -2.36 9.71 -10.69
C LEU A 130 -2.05 10.89 -9.78
N SER A 131 -2.31 10.74 -8.48
CA SER A 131 -2.06 11.72 -7.43
C SER A 131 -0.99 11.22 -6.47
N PHE A 132 0.02 12.04 -6.20
CA PHE A 132 1.21 11.66 -5.44
C PHE A 132 1.81 12.85 -4.68
N LEU A 133 2.77 12.58 -3.79
CA LEU A 133 3.35 13.57 -2.89
C LEU A 133 4.42 14.45 -3.55
N GLY A 134 5.26 13.88 -4.42
CA GLY A 134 6.39 14.61 -5.01
C GLY A 134 6.99 13.94 -6.26
N LYS A 135 7.78 14.70 -7.02
CA LYS A 135 8.37 14.25 -8.31
C LYS A 135 9.20 12.97 -8.19
N VAL A 136 9.96 12.80 -7.11
CA VAL A 136 10.76 11.58 -6.87
C VAL A 136 9.87 10.34 -6.78
N GLN A 137 8.71 10.44 -6.13
CA GLN A 137 7.76 9.32 -6.04
C GLN A 137 7.25 8.91 -7.43
N MET A 138 6.96 9.89 -8.30
CA MET A 138 6.54 9.64 -9.67
C MET A 138 7.61 8.89 -10.48
N GLU A 139 8.87 9.31 -10.41
CA GLU A 139 9.98 8.65 -11.10
C GLU A 139 10.17 7.20 -10.64
N VAL A 140 10.07 6.95 -9.34
CA VAL A 140 10.12 5.59 -8.77
C VAL A 140 8.95 4.74 -9.27
N ILE A 141 7.75 5.29 -9.36
CA ILE A 141 6.57 4.55 -9.89
C ILE A 141 6.76 4.20 -11.36
N CYS A 142 7.29 5.12 -12.19
CA CYS A 142 7.65 4.82 -13.58
C CYS A 142 8.61 3.65 -13.67
N ALA A 143 9.70 3.68 -12.89
CA ALA A 143 10.68 2.61 -12.87
C ALA A 143 10.05 1.27 -12.45
N ILE A 144 9.19 1.27 -11.41
CA ILE A 144 8.48 0.05 -10.98
C ILE A 144 7.56 -0.49 -12.08
N LEU A 145 6.84 0.37 -12.80
CA LEU A 145 5.95 -0.04 -13.89
C LEU A 145 6.72 -0.70 -15.03
N GLU A 146 7.89 -0.16 -15.38
CA GLU A 146 8.74 -0.70 -16.44
C GLU A 146 9.45 -2.00 -16.00
N GLU A 147 10.11 -1.99 -14.84
CA GLU A 147 10.91 -3.13 -14.36
C GLU A 147 10.05 -4.32 -13.96
N LYS A 148 8.94 -4.08 -13.25
CA LYS A 148 8.16 -5.14 -12.59
C LYS A 148 6.94 -5.59 -13.40
N TYR A 149 6.34 -4.67 -14.17
CA TYR A 149 5.12 -4.94 -14.93
C TYR A 149 5.33 -4.89 -16.44
N HIS A 150 6.53 -4.50 -16.90
CA HIS A 150 6.85 -4.35 -18.33
C HIS A 150 5.87 -3.41 -19.06
N VAL A 151 5.40 -2.39 -18.35
CA VAL A 151 4.50 -1.36 -18.87
C VAL A 151 5.31 -0.10 -19.12
N GLU A 152 5.45 0.27 -20.38
CA GLU A 152 5.98 1.57 -20.77
C GLU A 152 4.87 2.62 -20.63
N ALA A 153 4.92 3.36 -19.53
CA ALA A 153 3.98 4.44 -19.24
C ALA A 153 4.51 5.79 -19.73
N GLU A 154 3.64 6.60 -20.33
CA GLU A 154 3.87 8.01 -20.62
C GLU A 154 3.15 8.86 -19.58
N ILE A 155 3.89 9.76 -18.95
CA ILE A 155 3.38 10.67 -17.93
C ILE A 155 3.49 12.11 -18.45
N LYS A 156 2.40 12.88 -18.30
CA LYS A 156 2.39 14.31 -18.62
C LYS A 156 3.06 15.12 -17.50
N GLU A 157 3.36 16.39 -17.75
CA GLU A 157 3.87 17.27 -16.69
C GLU A 157 2.89 17.34 -15.51
N PRO A 158 3.36 17.16 -14.27
CA PRO A 158 2.49 17.15 -13.11
C PRO A 158 1.98 18.55 -12.77
N THR A 159 0.68 18.63 -12.47
CA THR A 159 -0.01 19.83 -12.03
C THR A 159 -0.27 19.80 -10.52
N VAL A 160 -0.51 20.97 -9.93
CA VAL A 160 -0.85 21.10 -8.51
C VAL A 160 -2.35 20.89 -8.34
N ILE A 161 -2.74 20.16 -7.30
CA ILE A 161 -4.15 20.01 -6.94
C ILE A 161 -4.62 21.30 -6.25
N TYR A 162 -5.57 22.00 -6.87
CA TYR A 162 -6.16 23.21 -6.30
C TYR A 162 -7.34 22.85 -5.39
N MET A 163 -7.44 23.52 -4.24
CA MET A 163 -8.64 23.52 -3.40
C MET A 163 -9.26 24.92 -3.43
N GLU A 164 -10.51 24.99 -3.88
CA GLU A 164 -11.28 26.23 -3.82
C GLU A 164 -11.88 26.42 -2.42
N ARG A 165 -11.88 27.66 -1.94
CA ARG A 165 -12.56 28.04 -0.70
C ARG A 165 -13.52 29.20 -0.97
N PRO A 166 -14.79 29.12 -0.56
CA PRO A 166 -15.71 30.25 -0.68
C PRO A 166 -15.23 31.43 0.17
N LEU A 167 -15.23 32.63 -0.41
CA LEU A 167 -14.79 33.89 0.23
C LEU A 167 -15.73 34.37 1.34
N ARG A 168 -17.00 33.95 1.34
CA ARG A 168 -17.99 34.23 2.39
C ARG A 168 -18.84 32.99 2.67
N LYS A 169 -19.27 32.84 3.93
CA LYS A 169 -20.29 31.86 4.30
C LYS A 169 -21.63 32.29 3.70
N ALA A 170 -22.37 31.31 3.16
CA ALA A 170 -23.76 31.47 2.75
C ALA A 170 -24.66 31.74 3.97
#